data_AF-A0A0R1HRJ4-F1
#
_entry.id   AF-A0A0R1HRJ4-F1
#
_cell.length_a   1.000
_cell.length_b   1.000
_cell.length_c   1.000
_cell.angle_alpha   90.00
_cell.angle_beta   90.00
_cell.angle_gamma   90.00
#
_symmetry.space_group_name_H-M   'P 1'
#
loop_
_entity.id
_entity.type
_entity.pdbx_description
1 polymer ?
#
loop_
_entity_poly.entity_id
_entity_poly.type
_entity_poly.pdbx_seq_one_letter_code
_entity_poly.pdbx_strand_id
1 'polypeptide(L)'
;MIDVKNSLDKLQWTAEHHYLHIIAKHDFMRAWAVQFELAYTDFRTIQLALQLSGKQHETLVKFTDAYDRLYVFEYEFAANGLDAFYSKFTTQDDLNDYEKAKDDLLAQILVIKELGAND
;
A
#
# COMPACT_ATOMS: atom_id res chain seq x y z
N MET A 1 16.57 -13.31 -3.91
CA MET A 1 16.29 -11.85 -3.95
C MET A 1 16.98 -11.14 -2.77
N ILE A 2 17.14 -9.81 -2.74
CA ILE A 2 17.49 -9.11 -1.47
C ILE A 2 16.41 -9.43 -0.44
N ASP A 3 16.78 -9.73 0.80
CA ASP A 3 15.81 -9.99 1.86
C ASP A 3 15.03 -8.70 2.19
N VAL A 4 13.73 -8.72 1.86
CA VAL A 4 12.78 -7.63 2.09
C VAL A 4 11.58 -8.09 2.91
N LYS A 5 11.70 -9.22 3.63
CA LYS A 5 10.58 -9.81 4.40
C LYS A 5 9.92 -8.82 5.35
N ASN A 6 10.74 -8.10 6.12
CA ASN A 6 10.23 -7.12 7.08
C ASN A 6 9.52 -5.94 6.40
N SER A 7 9.97 -5.50 5.23
CA SER A 7 9.29 -4.44 4.47
C SER A 7 7.96 -4.92 3.89
N LEU A 8 7.89 -6.18 3.42
CA LEU A 8 6.63 -6.80 2.98
C LEU A 8 5.62 -6.87 4.13
N ASP A 9 6.05 -7.30 5.32
CA ASP A 9 5.18 -7.43 6.49
C ASP A 9 4.67 -6.05 6.98
N LYS A 10 5.55 -5.04 7.00
CA LYS A 10 5.18 -3.67 7.41
C LYS A 10 4.27 -2.99 6.41
N LEU A 11 4.54 -3.11 5.11
CA LEU A 11 3.69 -2.52 4.07
C LEU A 11 2.29 -3.15 4.11
N GLN A 12 2.19 -4.47 4.23
CA GLN A 12 0.91 -5.16 4.39
C GLN A 12 0.15 -4.63 5.61
N TRP A 13 0.80 -4.63 6.78
CA TRP A 13 0.16 -4.16 8.00
C TRP A 13 -0.32 -2.72 7.85
N THR A 14 0.50 -1.85 7.28
CA THR A 14 0.17 -0.42 7.15
C THR A 14 -1.01 -0.20 6.21
N ALA A 15 -1.04 -0.86 5.04
CA ALA A 15 -2.16 -0.78 4.10
C ALA A 15 -3.49 -1.24 4.74
N GLU A 16 -3.47 -2.36 5.48
CA GLU A 16 -4.65 -2.84 6.22
C GLU A 16 -5.09 -1.83 7.28
N HIS A 17 -4.16 -1.31 8.08
CA HIS A 17 -4.48 -0.43 9.21
C HIS A 17 -4.92 0.96 8.75
N HIS A 18 -4.33 1.50 7.69
CA HIS A 18 -4.72 2.76 7.11
C HIS A 18 -6.13 2.70 6.52
N TYR A 19 -6.42 1.65 5.76
CA TYR A 19 -7.77 1.39 5.29
C TYR A 19 -8.75 1.36 6.45
N LEU A 20 -8.48 0.52 7.47
CA LEU A 20 -9.31 0.40 8.67
C LEU A 20 -9.52 1.72 9.42
N HIS A 21 -8.50 2.57 9.48
CA HIS A 21 -8.59 3.88 10.12
C HIS A 21 -9.53 4.83 9.37
N ILE A 22 -9.38 4.91 8.04
CA ILE A 22 -10.12 5.86 7.21
C ILE A 22 -11.60 5.47 7.13
N ILE A 23 -11.93 4.20 6.83
CA ILE A 23 -13.35 3.80 6.68
C ILE A 23 -14.10 3.77 8.02
N ALA A 24 -13.38 3.62 9.15
CA ALA A 24 -13.93 3.81 10.49
C ALA A 24 -14.15 5.29 10.85
N LYS A 25 -13.81 6.22 9.93
CA LYS A 25 -13.94 7.67 10.08
C LYS A 25 -13.17 8.23 11.26
N HIS A 26 -12.01 7.66 11.55
CA HIS A 26 -11.13 8.22 12.56
C HIS A 26 -10.42 9.46 12.04
N ASP A 27 -10.32 10.48 12.90
CA ASP A 27 -9.60 11.70 12.58
C ASP A 27 -8.14 11.43 12.23
N PHE A 28 -7.57 12.33 11.43
CA PHE A 28 -6.15 12.30 11.14
C PHE A 28 -5.32 12.39 12.42
N MET A 29 -4.27 11.57 12.51
CA MET A 29 -3.31 11.63 13.60
C MET A 29 -1.88 11.57 13.08
N ARG A 30 -0.94 12.22 13.78
CA ARG A 30 0.48 12.25 13.38
C ARG A 30 1.09 10.86 13.16
N ALA A 31 0.69 9.87 13.97
CA ALA A 31 1.18 8.51 13.84
C ALA A 31 0.83 7.90 12.47
N TRP A 32 -0.36 8.19 11.95
CA TRP A 32 -0.82 7.75 10.63
C TRP A 32 0.08 8.33 9.52
N ALA A 33 0.41 9.63 9.58
CA ALA A 33 1.31 10.22 8.59
C ALA A 33 2.75 9.66 8.66
N VAL A 34 3.26 9.38 9.87
CA VAL A 34 4.56 8.71 9.99
C VAL A 34 4.52 7.31 9.37
N GLN A 35 3.44 6.56 9.59
CA GLN A 35 3.24 5.25 8.98
C GLN A 35 3.14 5.33 7.45
N PHE A 36 2.49 6.36 6.90
CA PHE A 36 2.38 6.61 5.47
C PHE A 36 3.75 6.76 4.79
N GLU A 37 4.61 7.62 5.35
CA GLU A 37 5.97 7.82 4.82
C GLU A 37 6.85 6.57 4.96
N LEU A 38 6.69 5.82 6.05
CA LEU A 38 7.38 4.55 6.24
C LEU A 38 6.92 3.49 5.24
N ALA A 39 5.62 3.40 4.96
CA ALA A 39 5.05 2.50 3.96
C ALA A 39 5.58 2.82 2.56
N TYR A 40 5.73 4.09 2.20
CA TYR A 40 6.37 4.48 0.94
C TYR A 40 7.83 4.01 0.86
N THR A 41 8.56 4.08 1.97
CA THR A 41 9.94 3.59 2.06
C THR A 41 10.00 2.07 1.92
N ASP A 42 9.11 1.34 2.58
CA ASP A 42 9.02 -0.12 2.46
C ASP A 42 8.65 -0.54 1.03
N PHE A 43 7.70 0.15 0.40
CA PHE A 43 7.35 -0.03 -1.01
C PHE A 43 8.55 0.15 -1.94
N ARG A 44 9.30 1.25 -1.84
CA ARG A 44 10.48 1.51 -2.68
C ARG A 44 11.59 0.48 -2.45
N THR A 45 11.74 -0.01 -1.22
CA THR A 45 12.70 -1.06 -0.89
C THR A 45 12.37 -2.38 -1.60
N ILE A 46 11.09 -2.79 -1.58
CA ILE A 46 10.62 -3.97 -2.30
C ILE A 46 10.78 -3.78 -3.81
N GLN A 47 10.41 -2.60 -4.34
CA GLN A 47 10.54 -2.27 -5.75
C GLN A 47 12.00 -2.42 -6.23
N LEU A 48 12.95 -1.89 -5.47
CA LEU A 48 14.38 -1.99 -5.77
C LEU A 48 14.86 -3.45 -5.74
N ALA A 49 14.42 -4.24 -4.76
CA ALA A 49 14.78 -5.66 -4.67
C ALA A 49 14.28 -6.47 -5.88
N LEU A 50 13.05 -6.20 -6.34
CA LEU A 50 12.47 -6.82 -7.55
C LEU A 50 13.26 -6.40 -8.81
N GLN A 51 13.62 -5.12 -8.94
CA GLN A 51 14.45 -4.63 -10.05
C GLN A 51 15.82 -5.31 -10.09
N LEU A 52 16.50 -5.39 -8.95
CA LEU A 52 17.84 -5.98 -8.84
C LEU A 52 17.85 -7.50 -9.06
N SER A 53 16.72 -8.19 -8.87
CA SER A 53 16.60 -9.62 -9.19
C SER A 53 16.80 -9.93 -10.67
N GLY A 54 16.53 -8.96 -11.57
CA GLY A 54 16.61 -9.09 -13.02
C GLY A 54 15.64 -10.09 -13.67
N LYS A 55 14.83 -10.80 -12.88
CA LYS A 55 13.94 -11.88 -13.35
C LYS A 55 12.46 -11.63 -13.06
N GLN A 56 12.14 -10.63 -12.23
CA GLN A 56 10.79 -10.40 -11.71
C GLN A 56 10.12 -9.15 -12.30
N HIS A 57 10.35 -8.85 -13.59
CA HIS A 57 9.83 -7.62 -14.21
C HIS A 57 8.29 -7.54 -14.19
N GLU A 58 7.61 -8.65 -14.48
CA GLU A 58 6.13 -8.68 -14.45
C GLU A 58 5.60 -8.42 -13.04
N THR A 59 6.17 -9.09 -12.03
CA THR A 59 5.82 -8.87 -10.61
C THR A 59 6.08 -7.43 -10.17
N LEU A 60 7.21 -6.85 -10.60
CA LEU A 60 7.56 -5.45 -10.34
C LEU A 60 6.48 -4.49 -10.87
N VAL A 61 6.03 -4.68 -12.12
CA VAL A 61 5.00 -3.84 -12.74
C VAL A 61 3.70 -3.96 -11.98
N LYS A 62 3.20 -5.19 -11.75
CA LYS A 62 1.94 -5.43 -11.04
C LYS A 62 1.95 -4.88 -9.61
N PHE A 63 3.06 -5.06 -8.88
CA PHE A 63 3.22 -4.54 -7.53
C PHE A 63 3.23 -3.00 -7.50
N THR A 64 3.95 -2.38 -8.45
CA THR A 64 3.99 -0.91 -8.57
C THR A 64 2.61 -0.36 -8.87
N ASP A 65 1.91 -0.92 -9.85
CA ASP A 65 0.58 -0.49 -10.24
C ASP A 65 -0.44 -0.65 -9.10
N ALA A 66 -0.33 -1.72 -8.30
CA ALA A 66 -1.21 -1.93 -7.15
C ALA A 66 -0.98 -0.90 -6.04
N TYR A 67 0.29 -0.60 -5.73
CA TYR A 67 0.63 0.43 -4.74
C TYR A 67 0.17 1.82 -5.19
N ASP A 68 0.40 2.19 -6.45
CA ASP A 68 0.02 3.50 -6.98
C ASP A 68 -1.51 3.71 -6.93
N ARG A 69 -2.31 2.65 -7.14
CA ARG A 69 -3.77 2.71 -6.96
C ARG A 69 -4.15 3.00 -5.51
N LEU A 70 -3.54 2.33 -4.54
CA LEU A 70 -3.80 2.56 -3.11
C LEU A 70 -3.37 3.98 -2.69
N TYR A 71 -2.22 4.42 -3.17
CA TYR A 71 -1.62 5.72 -2.85
C TYR A 71 -2.56 6.88 -3.15
N VAL A 72 -3.37 6.82 -4.23
CA VAL A 72 -4.32 7.89 -4.59
C VAL A 72 -5.30 8.19 -3.45
N PHE A 73 -5.77 7.16 -2.74
CA PHE A 73 -6.69 7.30 -1.63
C PHE A 73 -5.98 7.74 -0.36
N GLU A 74 -4.91 7.04 0.01
CA GLU A 74 -4.17 7.32 1.24
C GLU A 74 -3.52 8.71 1.21
N TYR A 75 -3.00 9.15 0.08
CA TYR A 75 -2.40 10.47 -0.07
C TYR A 75 -3.43 11.60 0.16
N GLU A 76 -4.67 11.44 -0.31
CA GLU A 76 -5.70 12.44 -0.06
C GLU A 76 -5.95 12.62 1.44
N PHE A 77 -6.05 11.51 2.18
CA PHE A 77 -6.17 11.55 3.62
C PHE A 77 -4.91 12.10 4.30
N ALA A 78 -3.72 11.70 3.84
CA ALA A 78 -2.43 12.16 4.37
C ALA A 78 -2.26 13.67 4.25
N ALA A 79 -2.59 14.21 3.08
CA ALA A 79 -2.36 15.61 2.74
C ALA A 79 -3.46 16.52 3.28
N ASN A 80 -4.72 16.07 3.22
CA ASN A 80 -5.88 16.95 3.40
C ASN A 80 -6.83 16.49 4.52
N GLY A 81 -6.58 15.33 5.14
CA GLY A 81 -7.37 14.82 6.27
C GLY A 81 -8.71 14.19 5.89
N LEU A 82 -9.48 13.82 6.92
CA LEU A 82 -10.71 13.05 6.81
C LEU A 82 -11.82 13.75 6.01
N ASP A 83 -12.03 15.04 6.27
CA ASP A 83 -13.09 15.82 5.61
C ASP A 83 -12.84 15.93 4.10
N ALA A 84 -11.59 16.14 3.69
CA ALA A 84 -11.21 16.22 2.29
C ALA A 84 -11.32 14.85 1.60
N PHE A 85 -10.91 13.78 2.27
CA PHE A 85 -11.08 12.41 1.77
C PHE A 85 -12.54 12.13 1.40
N TYR A 86 -13.47 12.35 2.32
CA TYR A 86 -14.90 12.11 2.09
C TYR A 86 -15.57 13.16 1.19
N SER A 87 -14.93 14.32 0.97
CA SER A 87 -15.37 15.29 -0.04
C SER A 87 -14.95 14.89 -1.45
N LYS A 88 -13.84 14.16 -1.60
CA LYS A 88 -13.33 13.69 -2.89
C LYS A 88 -13.93 12.33 -3.28
N PHE A 89 -13.99 11.40 -2.32
CA PHE A 89 -14.50 10.04 -2.48
C PHE A 89 -15.87 9.95 -1.80
N THR A 90 -16.90 10.30 -2.56
CA THR A 90 -18.24 10.60 -2.02
C THR A 90 -19.20 9.42 -2.14
N THR A 91 -18.91 8.48 -3.03
CA THR A 91 -19.81 7.37 -3.36
C THR A 91 -19.37 6.06 -2.69
N GLN A 92 -20.29 5.12 -2.55
CA GLN A 92 -19.93 3.78 -2.07
C GLN A 92 -18.99 3.06 -3.04
N ASP A 93 -19.08 3.34 -4.35
CA ASP A 93 -18.19 2.78 -5.34
C ASP A 93 -16.76 3.28 -5.15
N ASP A 94 -16.55 4.57 -4.81
CA ASP A 94 -15.22 5.09 -4.47
C ASP A 94 -14.61 4.35 -3.27
N LEU A 95 -15.42 4.04 -2.25
CA LEU A 95 -14.97 3.31 -1.06
C LEU A 95 -14.70 1.82 -1.37
N ASN A 96 -15.49 1.22 -2.27
CA ASN A 96 -15.24 -0.13 -2.76
C ASN A 96 -13.94 -0.18 -3.60
N ASP A 97 -13.66 0.86 -4.38
CA ASP A 97 -12.42 0.99 -5.14
C ASP A 97 -11.21 1.14 -4.21
N TYR A 98 -11.35 1.87 -3.09
CA TYR A 98 -10.31 1.93 -2.06
C TYR A 98 -10.04 0.56 -1.43
N GLU A 99 -11.09 -0.17 -1.06
CA GLU A 99 -10.97 -1.53 -0.52
C GLU A 99 -10.25 -2.46 -1.51
N LYS A 100 -10.68 -2.42 -2.77
CA LYS A 100 -10.08 -3.21 -3.85
C LYS A 100 -8.61 -2.85 -4.08
N ALA A 101 -8.25 -1.57 -4.05
CA ALA A 101 -6.87 -1.14 -4.20
C ALA A 101 -5.98 -1.71 -3.07
N LYS A 102 -6.49 -1.73 -1.83
CA LYS A 102 -5.83 -2.38 -0.70
C LYS A 102 -5.69 -3.88 -0.93
N ASP A 103 -6.75 -4.58 -1.32
CA ASP A 103 -6.72 -6.03 -1.55
C ASP A 103 -5.78 -6.43 -2.71
N ASP A 104 -5.77 -5.65 -3.79
CA ASP A 104 -4.85 -5.85 -4.91
C ASP A 104 -3.39 -5.77 -4.45
N LEU A 105 -3.04 -4.78 -3.63
CA LEU A 105 -1.69 -4.64 -3.08
C LEU A 105 -1.33 -5.83 -2.20
N LEU A 106 -2.24 -6.25 -1.30
CA LEU A 106 -2.03 -7.41 -0.43
C LEU A 106 -1.82 -8.70 -1.24
N ALA A 107 -2.57 -8.88 -2.33
CA ALA A 107 -2.38 -10.01 -3.23
C ALA A 107 -1.00 -9.99 -3.88
N GLN A 108 -0.49 -8.83 -4.32
CA GLN A 108 0.86 -8.75 -4.87
C GLN A 108 1.94 -8.98 -3.80
N ILE A 109 1.73 -8.51 -2.56
CA ILE A 109 2.64 -8.80 -1.44
C ILE A 109 2.73 -10.31 -1.19
N LEU A 110 1.59 -11.03 -1.22
CA LEU A 110 1.57 -12.48 -1.06
C LEU A 110 2.38 -13.18 -2.17
N VAL A 111 2.18 -12.79 -3.43
CA VAL A 111 2.97 -13.32 -4.55
C VAL A 111 4.47 -13.13 -4.33
N ILE A 112 4.90 -11.94 -3.87
CA ILE A 112 6.33 -11.67 -3.61
C ILE A 112 6.86 -12.50 -2.43
N LYS A 113 6.06 -12.68 -1.38
CA LYS A 113 6.41 -13.56 -0.24
C LYS A 113 6.62 -15.01 -0.69
N GLU A 114 5.76 -15.52 -1.57
CA GLU A 114 5.87 -16.86 -2.14
C GLU A 114 7.10 -17.01 -3.04
N LEU A 115 7.46 -15.98 -3.82
CA LEU A 115 8.70 -15.99 -4.60
C LEU A 115 9.93 -16.11 -3.70
N GLY A 116 9.97 -15.36 -2.59
CA GLY A 116 11.09 -15.40 -1.64
C GLY A 116 11.18 -16.67 -0.80
N ALA A 117 10.10 -17.45 -0.69
CA ALA A 117 10.09 -18.74 0.01
C ALA A 117 10.62 -19.91 -0.86
N ASN A 118 10.71 -19.70 -2.17
CA ASN A 118 11.14 -20.69 -3.16
C ASN A 118 12.57 -20.42 -3.71
N ASP A 119 13.21 -19.35 -3.26
CA ASP A 119 14.62 -19.00 -3.52
C ASP A 119 15.55 -19.69 -2.49
#